data_AF-A0A0M4AQH5-F1
#
_entry.id   AF-A0A0M4AQH5-F1
#
_cell.length_a   1.000
_cell.length_b   1.000
_cell.length_c   1.000
_cell.angle_alpha   90.00
_cell.angle_beta   90.00
_cell.angle_gamma   90.00
#
_symmetry.space_group_name_H-M   'P 1'
#
loop_
_entity.id
_entity.type
_entity.pdbx_description
1 polymer ?
#
loop_
_entity_poly.entity_id
_entity_poly.type
_entity_poly.pdbx_seq_one_letter_code
_entity_poly.pdbx_strand_id
1 'polypeptide(L)'
;GDVSEKHGGGPVVPEKAVRFSITIMTVSVLADDEEEEVTIFTEPKPNSELSCKPLCLMFVDESDHETLTALLGPIIAERNAMKESRLILSIGGLPRSFRFH
;
A
#
# COMPACT_ATOMS: atom_id res chain seq x y z
N GLY A 1 -14.81 -11.57 5.52
CA GLY A 1 -15.34 -12.67 6.35
C GLY A 1 -15.45 -13.93 5.54
N ASP A 2 -15.99 -14.99 6.14
CA ASP A 2 -16.32 -16.28 5.51
C ASP A 2 -15.16 -16.93 4.74
N VAL A 3 -13.98 -16.97 5.39
CA VAL A 3 -12.79 -17.61 4.84
C VAL A 3 -12.55 -18.90 5.60
N SER A 4 -13.01 -20.04 5.06
CA SER A 4 -12.94 -21.32 5.75
C SER A 4 -11.51 -21.73 6.12
N GLU A 5 -11.31 -22.13 7.38
CA GLU A 5 -10.05 -22.70 7.85
C GLU A 5 -9.78 -24.04 7.12
N LYS A 6 -8.51 -24.30 6.81
CA LYS A 6 -8.08 -25.56 6.20
C LYS A 6 -7.58 -26.52 7.28
N HIS A 7 -7.83 -27.81 7.10
CA HIS A 7 -7.11 -28.84 7.85
C HIS A 7 -5.60 -28.70 7.62
N GLY A 8 -4.80 -28.89 8.67
CA GLY A 8 -3.35 -28.81 8.60
C GLY A 8 -2.70 -29.01 9.97
N GLY A 9 -1.37 -28.98 10.02
CA GLY A 9 -0.60 -29.06 11.28
C GLY A 9 -0.29 -27.69 11.90
N GLY A 10 -0.93 -26.62 11.42
CA GLY A 10 -0.70 -25.25 11.89
C GLY A 10 -1.46 -24.92 13.17
N PRO A 11 -1.22 -23.73 13.75
CA PRO A 11 -2.07 -23.22 14.82
C PRO A 11 -3.50 -23.00 14.30
N VAL A 12 -4.47 -23.00 15.21
CA VAL A 12 -5.84 -22.61 14.90
C VAL A 12 -5.85 -21.14 14.46
N VAL A 13 -6.52 -20.84 13.35
CA VAL A 13 -6.63 -19.47 12.80
C VAL A 13 -8.09 -19.03 12.62
N PRO A 14 -8.39 -17.71 12.69
CA PRO A 14 -9.75 -17.23 12.46
C PRO A 14 -10.25 -17.50 11.03
N GLU A 15 -11.56 -17.75 10.87
CA GLU A 15 -12.22 -17.86 9.56
C GLU A 15 -12.50 -16.49 8.90
N LYS A 16 -11.67 -15.51 9.19
CA LYS A 16 -11.71 -14.15 8.66
C LYS A 16 -10.32 -13.79 8.15
N ALA A 17 -10.30 -13.02 7.07
CA ALA A 17 -9.06 -12.49 6.52
C ALA A 17 -9.17 -10.98 6.32
N VAL A 18 -8.07 -10.29 6.64
CA VAL A 18 -7.87 -8.88 6.33
C VAL A 18 -6.86 -8.79 5.18
N ARG A 19 -7.22 -8.02 4.15
CA ARG A 19 -6.35 -7.69 3.02
C ARG A 19 -6.07 -6.20 3.04
N PHE A 20 -4.80 -5.84 3.16
CA PHE A 20 -4.34 -4.46 2.98
C PHE A 20 -3.80 -4.29 1.56
N SER A 21 -4.16 -3.20 0.89
CA SER A 21 -3.82 -2.97 -0.51
C SER A 21 -3.60 -1.49 -0.77
N ILE A 22 -2.88 -1.18 -1.84
CA ILE A 22 -2.57 0.18 -2.28
C ILE A 22 -2.88 0.33 -3.77
N THR A 23 -3.20 1.55 -4.18
CA THR A 23 -3.39 1.94 -5.58
C THR A 23 -2.63 3.24 -5.79
N ILE A 24 -1.86 3.34 -6.88
CA ILE A 24 -1.25 4.61 -7.27
C ILE A 24 -2.32 5.42 -8.00
N MET A 25 -2.76 6.52 -7.40
CA MET A 25 -3.86 7.34 -7.92
C MET A 25 -3.37 8.32 -8.98
N THR A 26 -2.34 9.09 -8.66
CA THR A 26 -1.75 10.09 -9.54
C THR A 26 -0.24 10.09 -9.39
N VAL A 27 0.45 10.50 -10.47
CA VAL A 27 1.84 10.90 -10.43
C VAL A 27 1.96 12.24 -11.12
N SER A 28 2.68 13.14 -10.49
CA SER A 28 2.79 14.53 -10.88
C SER A 28 4.21 15.02 -10.68
N VAL A 29 4.54 16.12 -11.35
CA VAL A 29 5.86 16.74 -11.32
C VAL A 29 5.71 18.23 -11.03
N LEU A 30 6.54 18.72 -10.12
CA LEU A 30 6.73 20.14 -9.86
C LEU A 30 8.15 20.48 -10.33
N ALA A 31 8.27 21.32 -11.36
CA ALA A 31 9.57 21.80 -11.83
C ALA A 31 10.08 22.92 -10.91
N ASP A 32 11.41 23.08 -10.80
CA ASP A 32 12.04 24.00 -9.83
C ASP A 32 11.59 25.47 -9.97
N ASP A 33 11.12 25.88 -11.16
CA ASP A 33 10.69 27.25 -11.47
C ASP A 33 9.16 27.41 -11.63
N GLU A 34 8.37 26.35 -11.42
CA GLU A 34 6.91 26.37 -11.60
C GLU A 34 6.18 26.31 -10.26
N GLU A 35 5.17 27.17 -10.07
CA GLU A 35 4.34 27.16 -8.87
C GLU A 35 3.23 26.10 -8.93
N GLU A 36 2.92 25.57 -10.12
CA GLU A 36 1.82 24.64 -10.34
C GLU A 36 2.32 23.23 -10.67
N GLU A 37 1.71 22.25 -10.01
CA GLU A 37 2.04 20.84 -10.20
C GLU A 37 1.39 20.28 -11.48
N VAL A 38 2.20 19.72 -12.37
CA VAL A 38 1.73 19.11 -13.62
C VAL A 38 1.51 17.62 -13.40
N THR A 39 0.26 17.16 -13.57
CA THR A 39 -0.07 15.73 -13.49
C THR A 39 0.36 15.00 -14.76
N ILE A 40 1.19 13.97 -14.62
CA ILE A 40 1.72 13.16 -15.73
C ILE A 40 1.05 11.79 -15.85
N PHE A 41 0.40 11.33 -14.78
CA PHE A 41 -0.39 10.11 -14.76
C PHE A 41 -1.56 10.25 -13.79
N THR A 42 -2.71 9.77 -14.22
CA THR A 42 -3.90 9.58 -13.39
C THR A 42 -4.44 8.19 -13.69
N GLU A 43 -4.71 7.40 -12.65
CA GLU A 43 -5.32 6.09 -12.79
C GLU A 43 -6.72 6.23 -13.41
N PRO A 44 -6.97 5.70 -14.62
CA PRO A 44 -8.22 5.93 -15.33
C PRO A 44 -9.41 5.21 -14.70
N LYS A 45 -9.18 4.12 -13.95
CA LYS A 45 -10.23 3.33 -13.31
C LYS A 45 -9.83 2.98 -11.88
N PRO A 46 -9.83 3.94 -10.94
CA PRO A 46 -9.30 3.74 -9.58
C PRO A 46 -10.08 2.68 -8.77
N ASN A 47 -11.35 2.44 -9.12
CA ASN A 47 -12.18 1.42 -8.49
C ASN A 47 -12.09 0.05 -9.18
N SER A 48 -11.20 -0.12 -10.16
CA SER A 48 -10.95 -1.43 -10.78
C SER A 48 -10.06 -2.29 -9.89
N GLU A 49 -10.41 -3.57 -9.78
CA GLU A 49 -9.55 -4.58 -9.14
C GLU A 49 -8.15 -4.68 -9.77
N LEU A 50 -7.99 -4.34 -11.05
CA LEU A 50 -6.70 -4.39 -11.75
C LEU A 50 -5.71 -3.33 -11.24
N SER A 51 -6.22 -2.20 -10.75
CA SER A 51 -5.45 -1.08 -10.23
C SER A 51 -5.07 -1.30 -8.76
N CYS A 52 -5.81 -2.17 -8.05
CA CYS A 52 -5.58 -2.50 -6.64
C CYS A 52 -4.43 -3.49 -6.47
N LYS A 53 -3.33 -3.06 -5.85
CA LYS A 53 -2.16 -3.92 -5.59
C LYS A 53 -2.18 -4.44 -4.14
N PRO A 54 -2.23 -5.76 -3.92
CA PRO A 54 -2.20 -6.31 -2.56
C PRO A 54 -0.82 -6.12 -1.95
N LEU A 55 -0.78 -5.65 -0.70
CA LEU A 55 0.47 -5.44 0.06
C LEU A 55 0.60 -6.44 1.21
N CYS A 56 -0.48 -6.73 1.92
CA CYS A 56 -0.48 -7.65 3.06
C CYS A 56 -1.78 -8.46 3.13
N LEU A 57 -1.66 -9.74 3.49
CA LEU A 57 -2.77 -10.69 3.65
C LEU A 57 -2.60 -11.40 5.00
N MET A 58 -3.64 -11.38 5.82
CA MET A 58 -3.60 -11.90 7.19
C MET A 58 -4.90 -12.64 7.52
N PHE A 59 -4.82 -13.77 8.21
CA PHE A 59 -5.97 -14.41 8.86
C PHE A 59 -6.15 -13.80 10.25
N VAL A 60 -7.03 -12.80 10.34
CA VAL A 60 -7.29 -12.04 11.57
C VAL A 60 -8.73 -11.52 11.51
N ASP A 61 -9.36 -11.42 12.67
CA ASP A 61 -10.64 -10.73 12.80
C ASP A 61 -10.37 -9.21 12.86
N GLU A 62 -11.04 -8.42 12.01
CA GLU A 62 -10.89 -6.96 12.03
C GLU A 62 -11.33 -6.32 13.36
N SER A 63 -12.14 -7.03 14.14
CA SER A 63 -12.54 -6.60 15.48
C SER A 63 -11.48 -6.89 16.56
N ASP A 64 -10.49 -7.74 16.28
CA ASP A 64 -9.35 -7.98 17.17
C ASP A 64 -8.31 -6.86 16.98
N HIS A 65 -8.49 -5.79 17.75
CA HIS A 65 -7.61 -4.63 17.70
C HIS A 65 -6.16 -4.98 18.06
N GLU A 66 -5.93 -5.87 19.01
CA GLU A 66 -4.58 -6.19 19.48
C GLU A 66 -3.78 -6.86 18.36
N THR A 67 -4.32 -7.94 17.80
CA THR A 67 -3.66 -8.69 16.72
C THR A 67 -3.54 -7.85 15.45
N LEU A 68 -4.59 -7.11 15.08
CA LEU A 68 -4.57 -6.28 13.88
C LEU A 68 -3.50 -5.18 13.96
N THR A 69 -3.39 -4.52 15.11
CA THR A 69 -2.41 -3.43 15.28
C THR A 69 -0.99 -3.97 15.38
N ALA A 70 -0.79 -5.13 16.01
CA ALA A 70 0.51 -5.80 16.04
C ALA A 70 1.00 -6.15 14.62
N LEU A 71 0.12 -6.65 13.75
CA LEU A 71 0.48 -7.03 12.38
C LEU A 71 0.64 -5.82 11.44
N LEU A 72 -0.20 -4.78 11.58
CA LEU A 72 -0.15 -3.58 10.74
C LEU A 72 0.87 -2.53 11.22
N GLY A 73 1.37 -2.65 12.46
CA GLY A 73 2.34 -1.72 13.06
C GLY A 73 3.55 -1.44 12.18
N PRO A 74 4.26 -2.47 11.66
CA PRO A 74 5.37 -2.28 10.73
C PRO A 74 4.98 -1.54 9.46
N ILE A 75 3.80 -1.82 8.86
CA ILE A 75 3.34 -1.14 7.64
C ILE A 75 3.10 0.34 7.90
N ILE A 76 2.54 0.69 9.06
CA ILE A 76 2.33 2.08 9.47
C ILE A 76 3.68 2.78 9.69
N ALA A 77 4.64 2.12 10.32
CA ALA A 77 5.98 2.66 10.55
C ALA A 77 6.70 2.96 9.22
N GLU A 78 6.70 2.01 8.28
CA GLU A 78 7.27 2.20 6.93
C GLU A 78 6.57 3.34 6.19
N ARG A 79 5.24 3.39 6.19
CA ARG A 79 4.48 4.48 5.57
C ARG A 79 4.89 5.84 6.15
N ASN A 80 5.06 5.93 7.46
CA ASN A 80 5.45 7.19 8.11
C ASN A 80 6.90 7.57 7.74
N ALA A 81 7.83 6.61 7.69
CA ALA A 81 9.19 6.86 7.23
C ALA A 81 9.23 7.31 5.75
N MET A 82 8.38 6.70 4.91
CA MET A 82 8.31 7.03 3.48
C MET A 82 7.90 8.48 3.21
N LYS A 83 7.00 9.06 4.02
CA LYS A 83 6.51 10.45 3.88
C LYS A 83 7.61 11.51 4.02
N GLU A 84 8.61 11.22 4.84
CA GLU A 84 9.76 12.10 5.09
C GLU A 84 10.98 11.74 4.23
N SER A 85 10.84 10.72 3.38
CA SER A 85 11.92 10.23 2.51
C SER A 85 11.69 10.61 1.05
N ARG A 86 12.75 10.50 0.25
CA ARG A 86 12.67 10.56 -1.21
C ARG A 86 13.14 9.23 -1.79
N LEU A 87 12.33 8.63 -2.64
CA LEU A 87 12.71 7.42 -3.37
C LEU A 87 13.45 7.81 -4.65
N ILE A 88 14.65 7.26 -4.85
CA ILE A 88 15.43 7.49 -6.07
C ILE A 88 15.40 6.23 -6.93
N LEU A 89 14.86 6.33 -8.15
CA LEU A 89 14.78 5.23 -9.11
C LEU A 89 15.33 5.64 -10.46
N SER A 90 16.01 4.73 -11.15
CA SER A 90 16.42 4.94 -12.54
C SER A 90 15.26 4.63 -13.47
N ILE A 91 14.72 5.65 -14.15
CA ILE A 91 13.63 5.53 -15.12
C ILE A 91 14.06 6.21 -16.42
N GLY A 92 13.97 5.47 -17.53
CA GLY A 92 14.47 5.95 -18.83
C GLY A 92 15.99 6.21 -18.83
N GLY A 93 16.75 5.50 -17.99
CA GLY A 93 18.21 5.65 -17.86
C GLY A 93 18.68 6.83 -17.01
N LEU A 94 17.76 7.59 -16.40
CA LEU A 94 18.08 8.73 -15.54
C LEU A 94 17.56 8.51 -14.11
N PRO A 95 18.32 8.89 -13.07
CA PRO A 95 17.82 8.88 -11.70
C PRO A 95 16.72 9.94 -11.54
N ARG A 96 15.57 9.51 -11.04
CA ARG A 96 14.40 10.35 -10.72
C ARG A 96 14.11 10.24 -9.24
N SER A 97 13.73 11.36 -8.63
CA SER A 97 13.43 11.45 -7.21
C SER A 97 11.94 11.64 -6.99
N PHE A 98 11.34 10.76 -6.20
CA PHE A 98 9.90 10.72 -5.93
C PHE A 98 9.63 11.02 -4.46
N ARG A 99 8.52 11.71 -4.21
CA ARG A 99 7.92 11.89 -2.89
C ARG A 99 6.58 11.14 -2.87
N PHE A 100 6.23 10.58 -1.71
CA PHE A 100 4.95 9.95 -1.48
C PHE A 100 4.13 10.81 -0.52
N HIS A 101 2.83 10.96 -0.82
CA HIS A 101 1.87 11.75 -0.04
C HIS A 101 0.84 10.84 0.63
#